data_AF-A0A3B9BBF7-F1
#
_entry.id   AF-A0A3B9BBF7-F1
#
_cell.length_a   1.000
_cell.length_b   1.000
_cell.length_c   1.000
_cell.angle_alpha   90.00
_cell.angle_beta   90.00
_cell.angle_gamma   90.00
#
_symmetry.space_group_name_H-M   'P 1'
#
loop_
_entity.id
_entity.type
_entity.pdbx_description
1 polymer ?
#
loop_
_entity_poly.entity_id
_entity_poly.type
_entity_poly.pdbx_seq_one_letter_code
_entity_poly.pdbx_strand_id
1 'polypeptide(L)'
;MKIRTCLPSLSLLLSFMIVNAQEGMSDLAAIRVAYESGSDRVIKGTTDEIGYDQWEIRTPVFFKEAGDWKFAAGVRYQSVDLDFTDSNDLDEDRLHSLDLAFFLSKKSSDTLDWLFLFNPTLAGDYENTDSDAFNYLTIAGAKWKQSDNLQWIFGAVYTTGIGDDLFVP
;
A
#
# COMPACT_ATOMS: atom_id res chain seq x y z
N MET A 1 13.77 0.86 -33.82
CA MET A 1 13.67 -0.25 -32.85
C MET A 1 15.05 -0.53 -32.27
N LYS A 2 15.30 -0.08 -31.03
CA LYS A 2 16.54 -0.30 -30.28
C LYS A 2 16.14 -0.57 -28.83
N ILE A 3 16.03 -1.85 -28.48
CA ILE A 3 15.84 -2.27 -27.09
C ILE A 3 17.22 -2.21 -26.43
N ARG A 4 17.42 -1.25 -25.54
CA ARG A 4 18.57 -1.25 -24.63
C ARG A 4 18.18 -2.03 -23.38
N THR A 5 18.64 -3.27 -23.34
CA THR A 5 18.68 -4.13 -22.15
C THR A 5 19.58 -3.49 -21.09
N CYS A 6 18.99 -3.05 -19.98
CA CYS A 6 19.69 -2.69 -18.75
C CYS A 6 19.05 -3.44 -17.57
N LEU A 7 19.10 -4.78 -17.62
CA LEU A 7 18.69 -5.66 -16.52
C LEU A 7 19.81 -6.68 -16.31
N PRO A 8 20.80 -6.40 -15.45
CA PRO A 8 21.13 -7.43 -14.47
C PRO A 8 21.51 -6.90 -13.06
N SER A 9 21.54 -5.59 -12.82
CA SER A 9 22.05 -5.06 -11.54
C SER A 9 21.05 -5.05 -10.39
N LEU A 10 19.73 -5.14 -10.65
CA LEU A 10 18.71 -5.08 -9.59
C LEU A 10 18.51 -6.41 -8.86
N SER A 11 18.92 -7.55 -9.46
CA SER A 11 18.71 -8.88 -8.89
C SER A 11 19.66 -9.23 -7.74
N LEU A 12 20.77 -8.49 -7.56
CA LEU A 12 21.77 -8.79 -6.54
C LEU A 12 21.49 -8.15 -5.17
N LEU A 13 20.59 -7.16 -5.10
CA LEU A 13 20.21 -6.50 -3.84
C LEU A 13 19.05 -7.19 -3.12
N LEU A 14 18.25 -8.02 -3.81
CA LEU A 14 17.15 -8.77 -3.19
C LEU A 14 17.60 -10.01 -2.39
N SER A 15 18.85 -10.43 -2.48
CA SER A 15 19.30 -11.74 -1.97
C SER A 15 19.62 -11.78 -0.47
N PHE A 16 19.60 -10.65 0.24
CA PHE A 16 20.10 -10.56 1.62
C PHE A 16 19.04 -10.61 2.73
N MET A 17 17.75 -10.76 2.41
CA MET A 17 16.70 -10.86 3.43
C MET A 17 16.22 -12.32 3.57
N ILE A 18 17.04 -13.16 4.22
CA ILE A 18 16.58 -14.46 4.71
C ILE A 18 15.72 -14.20 5.97
N VAL A 19 14.43 -13.92 5.77
CA VAL A 19 13.47 -13.78 6.87
C VAL A 19 12.83 -15.14 7.13
N ASN A 20 13.23 -15.79 8.23
CA ASN A 20 12.55 -16.97 8.74
C ASN A 20 11.29 -16.53 9.49
N ALA A 21 10.16 -16.42 8.81
CA ALA A 21 8.87 -16.14 9.45
C ALA A 21 7.96 -17.37 9.37
N GLN A 22 7.58 -17.92 10.53
CA GLN A 22 6.63 -19.03 10.65
C GLN A 22 5.24 -18.64 10.10
N GLU A 23 4.78 -19.46 9.16
CA GLU A 23 3.48 -19.75 8.49
C GLU A 23 2.28 -18.78 8.48
N GLY A 24 2.26 -17.67 9.22
CA GLY A 24 1.27 -16.58 9.03
C GLY A 24 1.90 -15.21 8.80
N MET A 25 3.16 -15.04 9.23
CA MET A 25 3.89 -13.76 9.15
C MET A 25 4.83 -13.68 7.94
N SER A 26 5.07 -14.81 7.27
CA SER A 26 5.74 -14.88 5.97
C SER A 26 5.11 -13.91 4.96
N ASP A 27 3.79 -13.79 4.99
CA ASP A 27 3.03 -12.97 4.05
C ASP A 27 3.25 -11.46 4.22
N LEU A 28 3.46 -10.99 5.45
CA LEU A 28 3.82 -9.59 5.74
C LEU A 28 5.32 -9.34 5.51
N ALA A 29 6.14 -10.38 5.59
CA ALA A 29 7.59 -10.36 5.36
C ALA A 29 8.01 -10.67 3.91
N ALA A 30 7.05 -10.91 3.02
CA ALA A 30 7.30 -11.18 1.60
C ALA A 30 7.28 -9.92 0.76
N ILE A 31 8.19 -9.85 -0.21
CA ILE A 31 8.10 -8.89 -1.31
C ILE A 31 6.93 -9.30 -2.21
N ARG A 32 6.06 -8.35 -2.55
CA ARG A 32 4.91 -8.58 -3.42
C ARG A 32 5.00 -7.68 -4.64
N VAL A 33 4.62 -8.23 -5.79
CA VAL A 33 4.43 -7.49 -7.03
C VAL A 33 3.02 -7.79 -7.51
N ALA A 34 2.29 -6.75 -7.87
CA ALA A 34 0.95 -6.86 -8.42
C ALA A 34 0.85 -6.04 -9.72
N TYR A 35 0.01 -6.50 -10.63
CA TYR A 35 -0.36 -5.79 -11.84
C TYR A 35 -1.88 -5.85 -12.00
N GLU A 36 -2.47 -4.76 -12.43
CA GLU A 36 -3.89 -4.60 -12.66
C GLU A 36 -4.10 -3.74 -13.90
N SER A 37 -5.08 -4.08 -14.74
CA SER A 37 -5.46 -3.31 -15.91
C SER A 37 -6.96 -3.04 -15.88
N GLY A 38 -7.36 -1.79 -16.11
CA GLY A 38 -8.75 -1.39 -16.25
C GLY A 38 -9.09 -1.11 -17.71
N SER A 39 -10.18 -1.73 -18.20
CA SER A 39 -10.74 -1.39 -19.50
C SER A 39 -11.29 0.03 -19.52
N ASP A 40 -11.28 0.65 -20.69
CA ASP A 40 -11.78 1.99 -20.95
C ASP A 40 -13.20 2.21 -20.42
N ARG A 41 -13.40 3.33 -19.73
CA ARG A 41 -14.71 3.75 -19.21
C ARG A 41 -14.94 5.22 -19.52
N VAL A 42 -16.15 5.53 -19.96
CA VAL A 42 -16.58 6.92 -20.18
C VAL A 42 -16.48 7.70 -18.88
N ILE A 43 -15.76 8.81 -18.90
CA ILE A 43 -15.65 9.74 -17.77
C ILE A 43 -17.00 10.47 -17.65
N LYS A 44 -17.58 10.44 -16.45
CA LYS A 44 -18.89 11.06 -16.18
C LYS A 44 -18.87 12.55 -16.55
N GLY A 45 -19.74 12.94 -17.47
CA GLY A 45 -19.90 14.33 -17.90
C GLY A 45 -19.07 14.72 -19.12
N THR A 46 -18.35 13.79 -19.74
CA THR A 46 -17.56 13.99 -20.97
C THR A 46 -17.91 12.94 -22.03
N THR A 47 -17.33 13.05 -23.22
CA THR A 47 -17.36 12.01 -24.25
C THR A 47 -16.14 11.09 -24.22
N ASP A 48 -15.19 11.37 -23.33
CA ASP A 48 -13.87 10.76 -23.33
C ASP A 48 -13.87 9.50 -22.48
N GLU A 49 -13.07 8.52 -22.91
CA GLU A 49 -12.87 7.28 -22.18
C GLU A 49 -11.50 7.29 -21.50
N ILE A 50 -11.45 6.69 -20.30
CA ILE A 50 -10.22 6.48 -19.54
C ILE A 50 -10.01 4.99 -19.28
N GLY A 51 -8.86 4.49 -19.73
CA GLY A 51 -8.30 3.19 -19.36
C GLY A 51 -7.15 3.37 -18.38
N TYR A 52 -6.69 2.28 -17.74
CA TYR A 52 -5.48 2.33 -16.93
C TYR A 52 -4.72 1.01 -16.89
N ASP A 53 -3.40 1.13 -16.73
CA ASP A 53 -2.50 0.05 -16.36
C ASP A 53 -1.81 0.41 -15.05
N GLN A 54 -1.80 -0.51 -14.09
CA GLN A 54 -1.23 -0.29 -12.77
C GLN A 54 -0.28 -1.42 -12.42
N TRP A 55 0.87 -1.05 -11.85
CA TRP A 55 1.72 -2.01 -11.15
C TRP A 55 2.10 -1.49 -9.77
N GLU A 56 2.26 -2.43 -8.85
CA GLU A 56 2.66 -2.18 -7.47
C GLU A 56 3.82 -3.10 -7.10
N ILE A 57 4.78 -2.57 -6.35
CA ILE A 57 5.72 -3.36 -5.56
C ILE A 57 5.57 -3.00 -4.08
N ARG A 58 5.52 -4.02 -3.24
CA ARG A 58 5.50 -3.87 -1.78
C ARG A 58 6.64 -4.65 -1.16
N THR A 59 7.42 -3.98 -0.33
CA THR A 59 8.59 -4.55 0.34
C THR A 59 8.49 -4.33 1.84
N PRO A 60 8.52 -5.38 2.66
CA PRO A 60 8.75 -5.23 4.09
C PRO A 60 10.19 -4.76 4.30
N VAL A 61 10.35 -3.73 5.12
CA VAL A 61 11.66 -3.15 5.44
C VAL A 61 12.11 -3.57 6.83
N PHE A 62 11.16 -3.80 7.74
CA PHE A 62 11.47 -4.17 9.11
C PHE A 62 10.39 -5.06 9.70
N PHE A 63 10.83 -6.04 10.49
CA PHE A 63 9.96 -6.84 11.34
C PHE A 63 10.69 -7.22 12.63
N LYS A 64 10.02 -7.07 13.78
CA LYS A 64 10.56 -7.48 15.07
C LYS A 64 9.46 -7.83 16.06
N GLU A 65 9.65 -8.94 16.76
CA GLU A 65 8.89 -9.29 17.95
C GLU A 65 9.76 -9.08 19.19
N ALA A 66 9.21 -8.49 20.25
CA ALA A 66 9.89 -8.24 21.51
C ALA A 66 8.91 -8.41 22.68
N GLY A 67 8.91 -9.59 23.29
CA GLY A 67 7.92 -9.97 24.29
C GLY A 67 6.51 -9.95 23.68
N ASP A 68 5.60 -9.22 24.30
CA ASP A 68 4.22 -9.09 23.82
C ASP A 68 4.05 -8.10 22.66
N TRP A 69 5.11 -7.44 22.22
CA TRP A 69 5.05 -6.45 21.13
C TRP A 69 5.48 -7.03 19.79
N LYS A 70 4.78 -6.62 18.73
CA LYS A 70 5.20 -6.83 17.34
C LYS A 70 5.25 -5.50 16.61
N PHE A 71 6.32 -5.30 15.87
CA PHE A 71 6.58 -4.12 15.06
C PHE A 71 6.82 -4.57 13.62
N ALA A 72 6.17 -3.93 12.67
CA ALA A 72 6.45 -4.12 11.26
C ALA A 72 6.48 -2.78 10.55
N ALA A 73 7.36 -2.64 9.57
CA ALA A 73 7.36 -1.51 8.65
C ALA A 73 7.57 -1.99 7.22
N GLY A 74 6.91 -1.34 6.28
CA GLY A 74 6.99 -1.68 4.87
C GLY A 74 6.86 -0.45 3.98
N VAL A 75 7.31 -0.60 2.75
CA VAL A 75 7.22 0.41 1.70
C VAL A 75 6.39 -0.18 0.56
N ARG A 76 5.55 0.64 -0.04
CA ARG A 76 4.82 0.30 -1.28
C ARG A 76 5.08 1.40 -2.28
N TYR A 77 5.44 1.02 -3.50
CA TYR A 77 5.45 1.94 -4.62
C TYR A 77 4.45 1.44 -5.66
N GLN A 78 3.66 2.36 -6.19
CA GLN A 78 2.65 2.11 -7.21
C GLN A 78 2.81 3.11 -8.35
N SER A 79 2.67 2.64 -9.58
CA SER A 79 2.56 3.47 -10.77
C SER A 79 1.26 3.13 -11.49
N VAL A 80 0.55 4.16 -11.93
CA VAL A 80 -0.68 4.04 -12.72
C VAL A 80 -0.47 4.83 -14.00
N ASP A 81 -0.42 4.14 -15.12
CA ASP A 81 -0.44 4.72 -16.46
C ASP A 81 -1.92 4.88 -16.86
N LEU A 82 -2.32 6.06 -17.32
CA LEU A 82 -3.68 6.41 -17.71
C LEU A 82 -3.73 6.56 -19.23
N ASP A 83 -4.71 5.91 -19.87
CA ASP A 83 -4.93 5.99 -21.31
C ASP A 83 -6.21 6.78 -21.58
N PHE A 84 -6.12 7.88 -22.32
CA PHE A 84 -7.23 8.77 -22.63
C PHE A 84 -7.50 8.83 -24.13
N THR A 85 -8.77 8.83 -24.51
CA THR A 85 -9.16 8.92 -25.93
C THR A 85 -8.77 10.26 -26.58
N ASP A 86 -8.80 11.37 -25.83
CA ASP A 86 -8.30 12.68 -26.25
C ASP A 86 -7.18 13.14 -25.31
N SER A 87 -5.93 13.04 -25.78
CA SER A 87 -4.74 13.36 -24.99
C SER A 87 -4.46 14.86 -24.87
N ASN A 88 -5.33 15.73 -25.38
CA ASN A 88 -5.13 17.19 -25.32
C ASN A 88 -5.72 17.83 -24.05
N ASP A 89 -6.49 17.08 -23.25
CA ASP A 89 -7.23 17.61 -22.10
C ASP A 89 -6.49 17.46 -20.75
N LEU A 90 -5.41 16.67 -20.68
CA LEU A 90 -4.60 16.48 -19.47
C LEU A 90 -3.10 16.51 -19.81
N ASP A 91 -2.31 17.13 -18.95
CA ASP A 91 -0.85 17.28 -19.12
C ASP A 91 -0.11 16.01 -18.63
N GLU A 92 -0.77 15.16 -17.83
CA GLU A 92 -0.18 13.99 -17.18
C GLU A 92 -0.88 12.65 -17.52
N ASP A 93 -0.11 11.70 -18.04
CA ASP A 93 -0.53 10.33 -18.38
C ASP A 93 -0.10 9.29 -17.34
N ARG A 94 0.59 9.69 -16.28
CA ARG A 94 1.10 8.77 -15.26
C ARG A 94 1.07 9.33 -13.85
N LEU A 95 0.50 8.55 -12.94
CA LEU A 95 0.45 8.84 -11.51
C LEU A 95 1.33 7.88 -10.73
N HIS A 96 1.87 8.39 -9.64
CA HIS A 96 2.73 7.63 -8.75
C HIS A 96 2.26 7.71 -7.30
N SER A 97 2.53 6.67 -6.53
CA SER A 97 2.27 6.66 -5.09
C SER A 97 3.36 5.92 -4.33
N LEU A 98 3.77 6.50 -3.19
CA LEU A 98 4.72 5.94 -2.26
C LEU A 98 4.09 5.89 -0.86
N ASP A 99 4.00 4.69 -0.29
CA ASP A 99 3.48 4.48 1.05
C ASP A 99 4.56 3.99 2.00
N LEU A 100 4.48 4.45 3.25
CA LEU A 100 5.30 3.95 4.35
C LEU A 100 4.39 3.38 5.44
N ALA A 101 4.14 2.08 5.42
CA ALA A 101 3.26 1.43 6.39
C ALA A 101 4.02 1.10 7.68
N PHE A 102 3.49 1.51 8.82
CA PHE A 102 3.97 1.18 10.16
C PHE A 102 2.89 0.44 10.94
N PHE A 103 3.17 -0.79 11.34
CA PHE A 103 2.27 -1.62 12.11
C PHE A 103 2.86 -1.92 13.48
N LEU A 104 2.00 -1.81 14.50
CA LEU A 104 2.29 -2.11 15.88
C LEU A 104 1.16 -2.98 16.42
N SER A 105 1.53 -4.05 17.12
CA SER A 105 0.57 -4.79 17.93
C SER A 105 1.13 -5.12 19.29
N LYS A 106 0.25 -5.17 20.29
CA LYS A 106 0.58 -5.60 21.65
C LYS A 106 -0.38 -6.69 22.10
N LYS A 107 0.15 -7.87 22.40
CA LYS A 107 -0.59 -8.93 23.08
C LYS A 107 -0.95 -8.45 24.50
N SER A 108 -2.23 -8.42 24.81
CA SER A 108 -2.73 -8.03 26.14
C SER A 108 -3.14 -9.24 26.97
N SER A 109 -3.59 -10.32 26.33
CA SER A 109 -3.93 -11.59 26.93
C SER A 109 -3.85 -12.70 25.88
N ASP A 110 -4.21 -13.93 26.24
CA ASP A 110 -4.30 -15.02 25.25
C ASP A 110 -5.44 -14.86 24.23
N THR A 111 -6.37 -13.92 24.48
CA THR A 111 -7.53 -13.67 23.63
C THR A 111 -7.60 -12.27 23.06
N LEU A 112 -6.74 -11.34 23.48
CA LEU A 112 -6.83 -9.92 23.09
C LEU A 112 -5.48 -9.36 22.69
N ASP A 113 -5.44 -8.79 21.47
CA ASP A 113 -4.30 -8.02 20.97
C ASP A 113 -4.75 -6.61 20.61
N TRP A 114 -4.00 -5.59 21.04
CA TRP A 114 -4.16 -4.22 20.54
C TRP A 114 -3.43 -4.07 19.22
N LEU A 115 -4.04 -3.34 18.28
CA LEU A 115 -3.53 -3.11 16.93
C LEU A 115 -3.47 -1.61 16.64
N PHE A 116 -2.39 -1.20 15.99
CA PHE A 116 -2.22 0.15 15.45
C PHE A 116 -1.51 0.06 14.09
N LEU A 117 -2.06 0.73 13.09
CA LEU A 117 -1.47 0.90 11.76
C LEU A 117 -1.45 2.39 11.46
N PHE A 118 -0.31 2.89 11.01
CA PHE A 118 -0.17 4.22 10.45
C PHE A 118 0.50 4.09 9.09
N ASN A 119 -0.14 4.64 8.06
CA ASN A 119 0.30 4.51 6.68
C ASN A 119 0.19 5.89 6.00
N PRO A 120 1.21 6.75 6.15
CA PRO A 120 1.40 7.89 5.29
C PRO A 120 1.63 7.46 3.83
N THR A 121 1.17 8.31 2.93
CA THR A 121 1.20 8.15 1.48
C THR A 121 1.60 9.49 0.86
N LEU A 122 2.44 9.42 -0.16
CA LEU A 122 2.76 10.51 -1.07
C LEU A 122 2.34 10.09 -2.47
N ALA A 123 1.27 10.68 -2.98
CA ALA A 123 0.72 10.37 -4.29
C ALA A 123 0.59 11.62 -5.16
N GLY A 124 0.94 11.50 -6.45
CA GLY A 124 0.88 12.59 -7.42
C GLY A 124 1.68 12.28 -8.68
N ASP A 125 1.85 13.31 -9.52
CA ASP A 125 2.67 13.29 -10.74
C ASP A 125 4.19 13.43 -10.46
N TYR A 126 4.57 13.77 -9.22
CA TYR A 126 5.92 14.12 -8.77
C TYR A 126 6.60 15.30 -9.49
N GLU A 127 5.86 16.05 -10.33
CA GLU A 127 6.32 17.31 -10.92
C GLU A 127 5.83 18.52 -10.09
N ASN A 128 4.62 18.44 -9.51
CA ASN A 128 4.09 19.41 -8.54
C ASN A 128 3.73 18.72 -7.22
N THR A 129 4.74 18.50 -6.35
CA THR A 129 4.50 17.91 -5.02
C THR A 129 4.09 18.99 -4.01
N ASP A 130 2.86 19.50 -4.14
CA ASP A 130 2.25 20.40 -3.16
C ASP A 130 1.66 19.63 -1.96
N SER A 131 1.14 20.35 -0.97
CA SER A 131 0.56 19.77 0.27
C SER A 131 -0.54 18.74 0.01
N ASP A 132 -1.21 18.82 -1.14
CA ASP A 132 -2.33 17.94 -1.50
C ASP A 132 -1.86 16.53 -1.92
N ALA A 133 -0.56 16.36 -2.18
CA ALA A 133 0.05 15.06 -2.52
C ALA A 133 0.27 14.16 -1.29
N PHE A 134 0.17 14.70 -0.07
CA PHE A 134 0.36 13.94 1.17
C PHE A 134 -0.96 13.57 1.83
N ASN A 135 -1.13 12.29 2.10
CA ASN A 135 -2.30 11.73 2.77
C ASN A 135 -1.87 10.60 3.70
N TYR A 136 -2.76 10.19 4.61
CA TYR A 136 -2.46 9.08 5.50
C TYR A 136 -3.69 8.29 5.92
N LEU A 137 -3.46 7.01 6.21
CA LEU A 137 -4.43 6.09 6.81
C LEU A 137 -3.96 5.71 8.20
N THR A 138 -4.82 5.87 9.20
CA THR A 138 -4.61 5.39 10.56
C THR A 138 -5.69 4.38 10.92
N ILE A 139 -5.30 3.23 11.46
CA ILE A 139 -6.22 2.25 12.05
C ILE A 139 -5.77 2.01 13.49
N ALA A 140 -6.70 2.09 14.43
CA ALA A 140 -6.45 1.75 15.83
C ALA A 140 -7.58 0.86 16.34
N GLY A 141 -7.25 -0.26 16.96
CA GLY A 141 -8.26 -1.23 17.34
C GLY A 141 -7.76 -2.36 18.23
N ALA A 142 -8.64 -3.34 18.41
CA ALA A 142 -8.37 -4.55 19.14
C ALA A 142 -8.84 -5.77 18.33
N LYS A 143 -8.02 -6.81 18.35
CA LYS A 143 -8.34 -8.13 17.83
C LYS A 143 -8.69 -9.03 19.00
N TRP A 144 -9.89 -9.59 19.00
CA TRP A 144 -10.38 -10.52 19.99
C TRP A 144 -10.53 -11.92 19.40
N LYS A 145 -9.80 -12.89 19.95
CA LYS A 145 -9.88 -14.31 19.60
C LYS A 145 -10.97 -14.97 20.43
N GLN A 146 -12.08 -15.33 19.78
CA GLN A 146 -13.19 -16.05 20.42
C GLN A 146 -12.97 -17.57 20.44
N SER A 147 -12.34 -18.11 19.39
CA SER A 147 -11.93 -19.52 19.29
C SER A 147 -10.68 -19.65 18.43
N ASP A 148 -10.17 -20.87 18.23
CA ASP A 148 -9.02 -21.10 17.35
C ASP A 148 -9.27 -20.68 15.90
N ASN A 149 -10.53 -20.69 15.45
CA ASN A 149 -10.92 -20.40 14.07
C ASN A 149 -11.73 -19.11 13.90
N LEU A 150 -12.10 -18.43 14.99
CA LEU A 150 -12.93 -17.21 14.93
C LEU A 150 -12.27 -16.07 15.70
N GLN A 151 -12.06 -14.97 14.98
CA GLN A 151 -11.47 -13.74 15.50
C GLN A 151 -12.30 -12.55 15.04
N TRP A 152 -12.45 -11.57 15.94
CA TRP A 152 -13.11 -10.30 15.67
C TRP A 152 -12.08 -9.19 15.72
N ILE A 153 -12.23 -8.20 14.84
CA ILE A 153 -11.45 -6.96 14.87
C ILE A 153 -12.43 -5.81 15.05
N PHE A 154 -12.18 -5.00 16.06
CA PHE A 154 -12.92 -3.77 16.36
C PHE A 154 -11.94 -2.61 16.34
N GLY A 155 -12.35 -1.44 15.85
CA GLY A 155 -11.47 -0.29 15.85
C GLY A 155 -11.96 0.80 14.93
N ALA A 156 -11.26 1.92 14.99
CA ALA A 156 -11.53 3.06 14.16
C ALA A 156 -10.51 3.17 13.02
N VAL A 157 -10.98 3.69 11.89
CA VAL A 157 -10.21 4.03 10.72
C VAL A 157 -10.33 5.54 10.49
N TYR A 158 -9.21 6.21 10.25
CA TYR A 158 -9.18 7.59 9.80
C TYR A 158 -8.32 7.68 8.55
N THR A 159 -8.79 8.36 7.50
CA THR A 159 -8.02 8.61 6.29
C THR A 159 -8.27 10.00 5.73
N THR A 160 -7.23 10.63 5.19
CA THR A 160 -7.32 11.92 4.48
C THR A 160 -7.28 11.76 2.96
N GLY A 161 -7.23 10.52 2.45
CA GLY A 161 -6.92 10.22 1.05
C GLY A 161 -8.11 9.94 0.13
N ILE A 162 -9.35 10.05 0.61
CA ILE A 162 -10.57 9.74 -0.19
C ILE A 162 -11.49 10.97 -0.23
N GLY A 163 -11.18 11.93 -1.08
CA GLY A 163 -11.94 13.18 -1.20
C GLY A 163 -11.78 14.05 0.05
N ASP A 164 -12.62 13.78 1.06
CA ASP A 164 -12.58 14.43 2.37
C ASP A 164 -12.00 13.50 3.44
N ASP A 165 -11.63 14.08 4.58
CA ASP A 165 -11.29 13.33 5.79
C ASP A 165 -12.43 12.37 6.19
N LEU A 166 -12.12 11.07 6.19
CA LEU A 166 -13.07 10.01 6.52
C LEU A 166 -12.70 9.37 7.86
N PHE A 167 -13.65 9.37 8.80
CA PHE A 167 -13.57 8.64 10.07
C PHE A 167 -14.67 7.58 10.15
N VAL A 168 -14.28 6.33 10.41
CA VAL A 168 -15.20 5.19 10.58
C VAL A 168 -14.85 4.45 11.87
N PRO A 169 -15.73 4.44 12.89
CA PRO A 169 -15.52 3.73 14.16
C PRO A 169 -15.91 2.25 14.12
#